data_AF-A0AAE1GPQ0-F1
#
_entry.id   AF-A0AAE1GPQ0-F1
#
_cell.length_a   1.000
_cell.length_b   1.000
_cell.length_c   1.000
_cell.angle_alpha   90.00
_cell.angle_beta   90.00
_cell.angle_gamma   90.00
#
_symmetry.space_group_name_H-M   'P 1'
#
loop_
_entity.id
_entity.type
_entity.pdbx_description
1 polymer ?
#
loop_
_entity_poly.entity_id
_entity_poly.type
_entity_poly.pdbx_seq_one_letter_code
_entity_poly.pdbx_strand_id
1 'polypeptide(L)'
;MLRDSRKTVRQSAVSMIQKARQTDQGLVRQFRTPTINFDAEDYPNLIDWRAESVTPPPVLRNFDDSALEQAVEDPFFLEENVPAYPCHTQAVERTVQLVTKVSKSVTGAKRRDGVIRNTIKSREKLPKFMTKASYNCS
;
A
#
# COMPACT_ATOMS: atom_id res chain seq x y z
N MET A 1 -9.87 -1.02 9.87
CA MET A 1 -9.70 -1.17 11.34
C MET A 1 -9.35 0.14 12.06
N LEU A 2 -8.28 0.88 11.70
CA LEU A 2 -7.94 2.13 12.44
C LEU A 2 -8.95 3.27 12.31
N ARG A 3 -9.69 3.36 11.19
CA ARG A 3 -10.80 4.29 10.99
C ARG A 3 -12.17 3.65 11.20
N ASP A 4 -12.21 2.48 11.86
CA ASP A 4 -13.48 1.82 12.17
C ASP A 4 -14.27 2.66 13.17
N SER A 5 -15.59 2.66 13.09
CA SER A 5 -16.45 3.37 14.05
C SER A 5 -16.34 2.77 15.46
N ARG A 6 -16.09 1.47 15.56
CA ARG A 6 -15.98 0.74 16.83
C ARG A 6 -14.59 0.93 17.44
N LYS A 7 -14.56 1.48 18.65
CA LYS A 7 -13.33 1.71 19.41
C LYS A 7 -12.53 0.42 19.64
N THR A 8 -13.19 -0.70 19.90
CA THR A 8 -12.56 -2.02 20.13
C THR A 8 -11.75 -2.51 18.91
N VAL A 9 -12.24 -2.23 17.70
CA VAL A 9 -11.55 -2.58 16.45
C VAL A 9 -10.34 -1.67 16.24
N ARG A 10 -10.46 -0.37 16.55
CA ARG A 10 -9.32 0.56 16.51
C ARG A 10 -8.23 0.18 17.50
N GLN A 11 -8.60 -0.14 18.74
CA GLN A 11 -7.67 -0.62 19.78
C GLN A 11 -6.91 -1.87 19.33
N SER A 12 -7.64 -2.85 18.78
CA SER A 12 -7.04 -4.08 18.26
C SER A 12 -6.03 -3.76 17.15
N ALA A 13 -6.35 -2.84 16.24
CA ALA A 13 -5.45 -2.42 15.17
C ALA A 13 -4.17 -1.75 15.69
N VAL A 14 -4.30 -0.83 16.65
CA VAL A 14 -3.13 -0.17 17.25
C VAL A 14 -2.23 -1.16 17.96
N SER A 15 -2.79 -2.09 18.74
CA SER A 15 -2.01 -3.14 19.40
C SER A 15 -1.24 -4.01 18.40
N MET A 16 -1.87 -4.36 17.27
CA MET A 16 -1.19 -5.10 16.20
C MET A 16 -0.04 -4.30 15.58
N ILE A 17 -0.22 -3.00 15.36
CA ILE A 17 0.81 -2.13 14.79
C ILE A 17 1.99 -1.97 15.76
N GLN A 18 1.72 -1.70 17.03
CA GLN A 18 2.75 -1.59 18.07
C GLN A 18 3.58 -2.88 18.17
N LYS A 19 2.91 -4.04 18.19
CA LYS A 19 3.60 -5.35 18.16
C LYS A 19 4.43 -5.54 16.90
N ALA A 20 3.88 -5.19 15.74
CA ALA A 20 4.58 -5.30 14.46
C ALA A 20 5.84 -4.43 14.39
N ARG A 21 5.82 -3.23 14.99
CA ARG A 21 6.98 -2.33 15.11
C ARG A 21 8.11 -2.93 15.94
N GLN A 22 7.79 -3.62 17.03
CA GLN A 22 8.79 -4.28 17.89
C GLN A 22 9.55 -5.40 17.16
N THR A 23 8.88 -6.04 16.21
CA THR A 23 9.45 -7.12 15.39
C THR A 23 9.97 -6.66 14.03
N ASP A 24 9.91 -5.36 13.73
CA ASP A 24 10.31 -4.83 12.44
C ASP A 24 11.84 -4.88 12.27
N GLN A 25 12.30 -5.61 11.27
CA GLN A 25 13.72 -5.77 10.95
C GLN A 25 14.21 -4.73 9.92
N GLY A 26 13.35 -3.82 9.46
CA GLY A 26 13.68 -2.84 8.42
C GLY A 26 13.90 -3.46 7.03
N LEU A 27 13.58 -4.74 6.86
CA LEU A 27 13.66 -5.43 5.59
C LEU A 27 12.50 -5.02 4.68
N VAL A 28 12.69 -5.20 3.36
CA VAL A 28 11.60 -4.99 2.40
C VAL A 28 10.47 -5.95 2.72
N ARG A 29 9.28 -5.39 3.01
CA ARG A 29 8.07 -6.16 3.28
C ARG A 29 7.77 -7.10 2.11
N GLN A 30 7.74 -8.40 2.38
CA GLN A 30 7.23 -9.38 1.44
C GLN A 30 5.71 -9.43 1.52
N PHE A 31 5.04 -9.16 0.41
CA PHE A 31 3.59 -9.32 0.35
C PHE A 31 3.24 -10.81 0.27
N ARG A 32 2.52 -11.31 1.29
CA ARG A 32 1.93 -12.64 1.30
C ARG A 32 0.42 -12.50 1.33
N THR A 33 -0.27 -13.32 0.55
CA THR A 33 -1.73 -13.37 0.58
C THR A 33 -2.14 -14.09 1.86
N PRO A 34 -2.90 -13.45 2.77
CA PRO A 34 -3.35 -14.10 3.99
C PRO A 34 -4.41 -15.16 3.68
N THR A 35 -4.57 -16.11 4.59
CA THR A 35 -5.68 -17.06 4.50
C THR A 35 -6.98 -16.35 4.89
N ILE A 36 -7.99 -16.41 4.02
CA ILE A 36 -9.28 -15.75 4.25
C ILE A 36 -10.22 -16.73 4.98
N ASN A 37 -10.78 -16.28 6.09
CA ASN A 37 -11.85 -16.97 6.80
C ASN A 37 -13.20 -16.63 6.16
N PHE A 38 -13.75 -17.58 5.39
CA PHE A 38 -15.05 -17.40 4.72
C PHE A 38 -16.25 -17.51 5.66
N ASP A 39 -16.07 -18.05 6.86
CA ASP A 39 -17.12 -18.16 7.88
C ASP A 39 -17.23 -16.90 8.75
N ALA A 40 -16.41 -15.87 8.47
CA ALA A 40 -16.42 -14.62 9.22
C ALA A 40 -17.69 -13.81 8.95
N GLU A 41 -18.44 -13.49 10.01
CA GLU A 41 -19.61 -12.60 9.93
C GLU A 41 -19.24 -11.12 9.78
N ASP A 42 -18.01 -10.76 10.15
CA ASP A 42 -17.53 -9.38 10.15
C ASP A 42 -16.08 -9.28 9.68
N TYR A 43 -15.75 -8.15 9.06
CA TYR A 43 -14.49 -7.97 8.35
C TYR A 43 -13.22 -8.05 9.23
N PRO A 44 -13.21 -7.65 10.52
CA PRO A 44 -12.02 -7.81 11.37
C PRO A 44 -11.62 -9.27 11.53
N ASN A 45 -12.59 -10.20 11.39
CA ASN A 45 -12.41 -11.63 11.56
C ASN A 45 -12.14 -12.37 10.24
N LEU A 46 -12.11 -11.66 9.10
CA LEU A 46 -11.78 -12.24 7.79
C LEU A 46 -10.36 -12.81 7.73
N ILE A 47 -9.46 -12.28 8.57
CA ILE A 47 -8.07 -12.69 8.63
C ILE A 47 -7.77 -13.06 10.09
N ASP A 48 -7.13 -14.21 10.30
CA ASP A 48 -6.57 -14.52 11.61
C ASP A 48 -5.26 -13.73 11.82
N TRP A 49 -5.41 -12.52 12.38
CA TRP A 49 -4.30 -11.62 12.64
C TRP A 49 -3.28 -12.15 13.67
N ARG A 50 -3.60 -13.22 14.41
CA ARG A 50 -2.66 -13.86 15.34
C ARG A 50 -1.74 -14.85 14.62
N ALA A 51 -2.23 -15.49 13.58
CA ALA A 51 -1.48 -16.44 12.76
C ALA A 51 -0.69 -15.74 11.63
N GLU A 52 -1.17 -14.61 11.15
CA GLU A 52 -0.55 -13.88 10.04
C GLU A 52 0.63 -12.99 10.46
N SER A 53 1.60 -12.83 9.55
CA SER A 53 2.74 -11.93 9.75
C SER A 53 2.34 -10.48 9.49
N VAL A 54 2.01 -9.75 10.56
CA VAL A 54 1.67 -8.32 10.47
C VAL A 54 2.93 -7.47 10.39
N THR A 55 2.99 -6.56 9.43
CA THR A 55 4.05 -5.55 9.30
C THR A 55 3.49 -4.15 9.56
N PRO A 56 4.28 -3.22 10.12
CA PRO A 56 3.82 -1.86 10.35
C PRO A 56 3.42 -1.18 9.02
N PRO A 57 2.23 -0.54 8.95
CA PRO A 57 1.80 0.15 7.74
C PRO A 57 2.74 1.32 7.38
N PRO A 58 3.25 1.42 6.14
CA PRO A 58 4.17 2.49 5.75
C PRO A 58 3.62 3.90 5.94
N VAL A 59 2.31 4.07 5.76
CA VAL A 59 1.60 5.35 5.95
C VAL A 59 1.73 5.86 7.39
N LEU A 60 1.87 4.96 8.36
CA LEU A 60 1.95 5.28 9.77
C LEU A 60 3.39 5.24 10.30
N ARG A 61 4.39 5.18 9.41
CA ARG A 61 5.80 5.03 9.81
C ARG A 61 6.29 6.18 10.71
N ASN A 62 5.77 7.38 10.50
CA ASN A 62 6.20 8.59 11.22
C ASN A 62 5.33 8.91 12.44
N PHE A 63 4.30 8.11 12.71
CA PHE A 63 3.43 8.29 13.88
C PHE A 63 4.10 7.64 15.09
N ASP A 64 4.19 8.32 16.22
CA ASP A 64 4.60 7.69 17.46
C ASP A 64 3.45 6.88 18.09
N ASP A 65 3.72 6.17 19.18
CA ASP A 65 2.71 5.34 19.83
C ASP A 65 1.60 6.19 20.48
N SER A 66 1.93 7.39 20.96
CA SER A 66 0.94 8.35 21.50
C SER A 66 -0.04 8.82 20.42
N ALA A 67 0.42 9.11 19.21
CA ALA A 67 -0.45 9.47 18.09
C ALA A 67 -1.33 8.29 17.65
N LEU A 68 -0.83 7.05 17.74
CA LEU A 68 -1.66 5.87 17.49
C LEU A 68 -2.74 5.71 18.56
N GLU A 69 -2.43 5.95 19.84
CA GLU A 69 -3.41 5.95 20.92
C GLU A 69 -4.46 7.05 20.73
N GLN A 70 -4.04 8.25 20.28
CA GLN A 70 -4.97 9.32 19.94
C GLN A 70 -5.92 8.94 18.80
N ALA A 71 -5.44 8.19 17.80
CA ALA A 71 -6.28 7.64 16.73
C ALA A 71 -7.32 6.62 17.21
N VAL A 72 -7.13 6.03 18.40
CA VAL A 72 -8.17 5.18 19.02
C VAL A 72 -9.29 6.04 19.58
N GLU A 73 -8.96 7.12 20.26
CA GLU A 73 -9.94 7.98 20.93
C GLU A 73 -10.71 8.85 19.94
N ASP A 74 -10.01 9.47 18.99
CA ASP A 74 -10.57 10.33 17.98
C ASP A 74 -10.49 9.69 16.57
N PRO A 75 -11.63 9.30 15.97
CA PRO A 75 -11.67 8.79 14.61
C PRO A 75 -11.17 9.76 13.53
N PHE A 76 -11.24 11.08 13.77
CA PHE A 76 -10.86 12.11 12.81
C PHE A 76 -9.37 12.46 12.87
N PHE A 77 -8.68 12.11 13.95
CA PHE A 77 -7.25 12.36 14.11
C PHE A 77 -6.42 11.89 12.91
N LEU A 78 -6.73 10.72 12.36
CA LEU A 78 -6.03 10.19 11.18
C LEU A 78 -6.41 10.87 9.87
N GLU A 79 -7.51 11.61 9.80
CA GLU A 79 -7.89 12.37 8.61
C GLU A 79 -7.04 13.64 8.48
N GLU A 80 -6.82 14.31 9.60
CA GLU A 80 -6.04 15.56 9.65
C GLU A 80 -4.53 15.31 9.58
N ASN A 81 -4.06 14.21 10.18
CA ASN A 81 -2.61 13.97 10.36
C ASN A 81 -2.00 13.03 9.32
N VAL A 82 -2.79 12.24 8.60
CA VAL A 82 -2.25 11.41 7.51
C VAL A 82 -2.13 12.26 6.25
N PRO A 83 -0.94 12.36 5.62
CA PRO A 83 -0.77 13.12 4.40
C PRO A 83 -1.76 12.68 3.32
N ALA A 84 -2.35 13.64 2.60
CA ALA A 84 -3.15 13.36 1.43
C ALA A 84 -2.26 12.79 0.32
N TYR A 85 -2.37 11.49 0.07
CA TYR A 85 -1.70 10.85 -1.06
C TYR A 85 -2.58 10.99 -2.32
N PRO A 86 -2.12 11.71 -3.36
CA PRO A 86 -2.91 11.86 -4.58
C PRO A 86 -3.10 10.50 -5.27
N CYS A 87 -4.34 10.04 -5.35
CA CYS A 87 -4.70 8.75 -5.94
C CYS A 87 -4.84 8.79 -7.47
N HIS A 88 -5.17 9.95 -8.04
CA HIS A 88 -5.40 10.16 -9.48
C HIS A 88 -4.25 10.93 -10.15
N THR A 89 -3.02 10.48 -9.95
CA THR A 89 -1.88 11.07 -10.67
C THR A 89 -1.79 10.49 -12.08
N GLN A 90 -1.29 11.29 -13.03
CA GLN A 90 -1.01 10.82 -14.39
C GLN A 90 -0.05 9.60 -14.41
N ALA A 91 0.84 9.50 -13.43
CA ALA A 91 1.72 8.35 -13.26
C ALA A 91 0.96 7.07 -12.93
N VAL A 92 -0.06 7.15 -12.06
CA VAL A 92 -0.95 6.03 -11.73
C VAL A 92 -1.72 5.59 -12.97
N GLU A 93 -2.34 6.51 -13.71
CA GLU A 93 -3.09 6.20 -14.94
C GLU A 93 -2.21 5.48 -15.98
N ARG A 94 -1.01 6.02 -16.24
CA ARG A 94 -0.04 5.42 -17.18
C ARG A 94 0.39 4.02 -16.74
N THR A 95 0.51 3.79 -15.43
CA THR A 95 0.90 2.49 -14.87
C THR A 95 -0.23 1.49 -15.04
N VAL A 96 -1.48 1.86 -14.71
CA VAL A 96 -2.67 1.01 -14.92
C VAL A 96 -2.81 0.61 -16.39
N GLN A 97 -2.62 1.57 -17.31
CA GLN A 97 -2.64 1.29 -18.75
C GLN A 97 -1.54 0.29 -19.16
N LEU A 98 -0.32 0.45 -18.66
CA LEU A 98 0.78 -0.47 -18.94
C LEU A 98 0.47 -1.89 -18.43
N VAL A 99 0.04 -2.02 -17.17
CA VAL A 99 -0.30 -3.31 -16.55
C VAL A 99 -1.44 -4.00 -17.30
N THR A 100 -2.45 -3.23 -17.72
CA THR A 100 -3.57 -3.74 -18.52
C THR A 100 -3.11 -4.24 -19.88
N LYS A 101 -2.29 -3.44 -20.59
CA LYS A 101 -1.72 -3.84 -21.89
C LYS A 101 -0.91 -5.13 -21.79
N VAL A 102 -0.02 -5.22 -20.80
CA VAL A 102 0.82 -6.41 -20.60
C VAL A 102 -0.01 -7.61 -20.18
N SER A 103 -1.04 -7.41 -19.37
CA SER A 103 -1.93 -8.51 -18.93
C SER A 103 -2.75 -9.11 -20.08
N LYS A 104 -3.09 -8.31 -21.09
CA LYS A 104 -3.76 -8.80 -22.31
C LYS A 104 -2.83 -9.59 -23.22
N SER A 105 -1.52 -9.31 -23.22
CA SER A 105 -0.58 -9.90 -24.18
C SER A 105 0.34 -10.98 -23.61
N VAL A 106 0.47 -11.09 -22.29
CA VAL A 106 1.41 -12.01 -21.64
C VAL A 106 0.71 -12.83 -20.55
N THR A 107 0.83 -14.15 -20.63
CA THR A 107 0.32 -15.08 -19.61
C THR A 107 1.39 -15.39 -18.55
N GLY A 108 0.96 -15.57 -17.31
CA GLY A 108 1.81 -15.93 -16.17
C GLY A 108 2.36 -14.72 -15.41
N ALA A 109 2.25 -14.75 -14.07
CA ALA A 109 2.59 -13.62 -13.20
C ALA A 109 4.04 -13.15 -13.36
N LYS A 110 5.01 -14.07 -13.29
CA LYS A 110 6.45 -13.75 -13.38
C LYS A 110 6.83 -13.12 -14.73
N ARG A 111 6.24 -13.58 -15.83
CA ARG A 111 6.50 -13.03 -17.17
C ARG A 111 5.92 -11.63 -17.32
N ARG A 112 4.66 -11.42 -16.91
CA ARG A 112 4.01 -10.10 -16.93
C ARG A 112 4.82 -9.08 -16.15
N ASP A 113 5.18 -9.44 -14.92
CA ASP A 113 5.96 -8.62 -14.01
C ASP A 113 7.36 -8.28 -14.57
N GLY A 114 8.04 -9.24 -15.20
CA GLY A 114 9.29 -9.01 -15.92
C GLY A 114 9.17 -7.97 -17.04
N VAL A 115 8.13 -8.09 -17.89
CA VAL A 115 7.86 -7.15 -18.99
C VAL A 115 7.52 -5.75 -18.47
N ILE A 116 6.71 -5.65 -17.41
CA ILE A 116 6.34 -4.37 -16.79
C ILE A 116 7.60 -3.68 -16.27
N ARG A 117 8.43 -4.35 -15.46
CA ARG A 117 9.67 -3.76 -14.92
C ARG A 117 10.63 -3.36 -16.03
N ASN A 118 10.80 -4.19 -17.06
CA ASN A 118 11.70 -3.85 -18.16
C ASN A 118 11.21 -2.63 -18.95
N THR A 119 9.89 -2.51 -19.14
CA THR A 119 9.29 -1.34 -19.79
C THR A 119 9.48 -0.07 -18.96
N ILE A 120 9.30 -0.14 -17.64
CA ILE A 120 9.53 1.00 -16.74
C ILE A 120 11.01 1.42 -16.80
N LYS A 121 11.94 0.48 -16.65
CA LYS A 121 13.40 0.74 -16.76
C LYS A 121 13.79 1.32 -18.12
N SER A 122 13.19 0.84 -19.21
CA SER A 122 13.43 1.40 -20.54
C SER A 122 12.93 2.84 -20.65
N ARG A 123 11.80 3.18 -20.03
CA ARG A 123 11.25 4.54 -20.04
C ARG A 123 12.08 5.50 -19.20
N GLU A 124 12.70 5.03 -18.12
CA GLU A 124 13.61 5.86 -17.30
C GLU A 124 14.86 6.31 -18.07
N LYS A 125 15.32 5.52 -19.05
CA LYS A 125 16.43 5.88 -19.93
C LYS A 125 16.07 6.92 -20.99
N LEU A 126 14.77 7.18 -21.19
CA LEU A 126 14.33 8.18 -22.17
C LEU A 126 14.43 9.58 -21.58
N PRO A 127 14.87 10.58 -22.36
CA PRO A 127 14.88 11.96 -21.92
C PRO A 127 13.47 12.41 -21.52
N LYS A 128 13.37 13.08 -20.35
CA LYS A 128 12.12 13.62 -19.84
C LYS A 128 11.94 15.03 -20.40
N PHE A 129 10.91 15.22 -21.21
CA PHE A 129 10.56 16.51 -21.77
C PHE A 129 9.39 17.11 -20.98
N MET A 130 9.56 18.35 -20.50
CA MET A 130 8.52 19.06 -19.76
C MET A 130 7.47 19.66 -20.69
N THR A 131 7.86 19.99 -21.92
CA THR A 131 6.98 20.58 -22.93
C THR A 131 7.20 19.92 -24.29
N LYS A 132 6.16 19.84 -25.12
CA LYS A 132 6.24 19.29 -26.47
C LYS A 132 7.29 19.99 -27.34
N ALA A 133 7.53 21.29 -27.11
CA ALA A 133 8.53 22.10 -27.81
C ALA A 133 9.98 21.72 -27.49
N SER A 134 10.24 21.04 -26.37
CA SER A 134 11.59 20.57 -26.01
C SER A 134 11.98 19.25 -26.67
N TYR A 135 11.06 18.63 -27.42
CA TYR A 135 11.31 17.40 -28.15
C TYR A 135 11.96 17.72 -29.51
N ASN A 136 13.29 17.75 -29.53
CA ASN A 136 14.06 17.89 -30.77
C ASN A 136 14.36 16.50 -31.33
N CYS A 137 13.72 16.14 -32.45
CA CYS A 137 14.17 15.02 -33.27
C CYS A 137 15.37 15.49 -34.09
N SER A 138 16.57 15.03 -33.71
CA SER A 138 17.76 15.05 -34.56
C SER A 138 17.67 13.99 -35.65
#